data_AF-A0A9W6S671-F1
#
_entry.id   AF-A0A9W6S671-F1
#
_cell.length_a   1.000
_cell.length_b   1.000
_cell.length_c   1.000
_cell.angle_alpha   90.00
_cell.angle_beta   90.00
_cell.angle_gamma   90.00
#
_symmetry.space_group_name_H-M   'P 1'
#
loop_
_entity.id
_entity.type
_entity.pdbx_description
1 polymer ?
#
loop_
_entity_poly.entity_id
_entity_poly.type
_entity_poly.pdbx_seq_one_letter_code
_entity_poly.pdbx_strand_id
1 'polypeptide(L)'
;MAAKRTAAQAIQWYSSRKGSTAYEGYCEKAARLSWARATHHPTAIDHWRSSDGARHTTGTPPKGAFVFWNISSAGHVGIADGKGGFWATSVKGKIGHATSVHYYSHYLGWKPGNSN
;
A
#
# COMPACT_ATOMS: atom_id res chain seq x y z
N MET A 1 12.64 -13.68 15.78
CA MET A 1 12.33 -13.13 14.44
C MET A 1 10.87 -12.68 14.45
N ALA A 2 10.57 -11.39 14.25
CA ALA A 2 9.17 -10.94 14.22
C ALA A 2 8.50 -11.46 12.93
N ALA A 3 7.49 -12.31 13.06
CA ALA A 3 6.73 -12.81 11.91
C ALA A 3 6.18 -11.61 11.12
N LYS A 4 6.55 -11.50 9.83
CA LYS A 4 5.96 -10.50 8.93
C LYS A 4 4.44 -10.69 8.98
N ARG A 5 3.70 -9.60 9.20
CA ARG A 5 2.23 -9.65 9.25
C ARG A 5 1.70 -10.27 7.97
N THR A 6 0.66 -11.10 8.04
CA THR A 6 0.01 -11.59 6.83
C THR A 6 -0.74 -10.45 6.13
N ALA A 7 -1.06 -10.65 4.85
CA ALA A 7 -1.91 -9.75 4.09
C ALA A 7 -3.22 -9.39 4.83
N ALA A 8 -3.83 -10.38 5.49
CA ALA A 8 -5.04 -10.17 6.28
C ALA A 8 -4.77 -9.25 7.49
N GLN A 9 -3.66 -9.42 8.19
CA GLN A 9 -3.28 -8.56 9.31
C GLN A 9 -2.97 -7.13 8.87
N ALA A 10 -2.33 -6.94 7.72
CA ALA A 10 -2.08 -5.62 7.15
C ALA A 10 -3.38 -4.90 6.80
N ILE A 11 -4.32 -5.59 6.15
CA ILE A 11 -5.64 -5.05 5.84
C ILE A 11 -6.42 -4.75 7.12
N GLN A 12 -6.36 -5.64 8.12
CA GLN A 12 -7.07 -5.44 9.38
C GLN A 12 -6.53 -4.23 10.14
N TRP A 13 -5.22 -3.96 10.07
CA TRP A 13 -4.62 -2.75 10.63
C TRP A 13 -5.20 -1.47 9.99
N TYR A 14 -5.37 -1.46 8.67
CA TYR A 14 -5.99 -0.35 7.95
C TYR A 14 -7.49 -0.23 8.26
N SER A 15 -8.21 -1.35 8.23
CA SER A 15 -9.64 -1.42 8.54
C SER A 15 -9.95 -0.91 9.95
N SER A 16 -9.14 -1.31 10.94
CA SER A 16 -9.24 -0.83 12.33
C SER A 16 -8.98 0.68 12.47
N ARG A 17 -8.40 1.32 11.45
CA ARG A 17 -8.07 2.76 11.43
C ARG A 17 -8.87 3.51 10.36
N LYS A 18 -9.86 2.85 9.75
CA LYS A 18 -10.74 3.47 8.75
C LYS A 18 -11.40 4.71 9.33
N GLY A 19 -11.28 5.83 8.61
CA GLY A 19 -11.81 7.12 9.06
C GLY A 19 -10.79 8.00 9.77
N SER A 20 -9.62 7.47 10.15
CA SER A 20 -8.57 8.24 10.81
C SER A 20 -7.76 9.07 9.81
N THR A 21 -7.44 10.31 10.18
CA THR A 21 -6.48 11.19 9.49
C THR A 21 -5.03 10.93 9.91
N ALA A 22 -4.80 9.90 10.74
CA ALA A 22 -3.47 9.50 11.11
C ALA A 22 -2.67 9.10 9.85
N TYR A 23 -1.41 9.55 9.79
CA TYR A 23 -0.48 9.27 8.69
C TYR A 23 -0.88 9.87 7.33
N GLU A 24 -1.74 10.90 7.32
CA GLU A 24 -1.89 11.76 6.13
C GLU A 24 -0.54 12.36 5.72
N GLY A 25 -0.22 12.30 4.42
CA GLY A 25 1.11 12.64 3.90
C GLY A 25 2.19 11.57 4.12
N TYR A 26 1.94 10.55 4.94
CA TYR A 26 2.88 9.47 5.27
C TYR A 26 2.36 8.09 4.82
N CYS A 27 1.91 7.98 3.56
CA CYS A 27 1.38 6.72 3.00
C CYS A 27 2.36 5.54 3.15
N GLU A 28 3.65 5.76 2.92
CA GLU A 28 4.70 4.75 3.10
C GLU A 28 4.81 4.30 4.56
N LYS A 29 4.65 5.22 5.51
CA LYS A 29 4.65 4.92 6.95
C LYS A 29 3.43 4.10 7.36
N ALA A 30 2.27 4.35 6.77
CA ALA A 30 1.09 3.55 7.05
C ALA A 30 1.23 2.13 6.47
N ALA A 31 1.66 2.01 5.21
CA ALA A 31 1.82 0.72 4.53
C ALA A 31 2.91 -0.15 5.18
N ARG A 32 4.01 0.45 5.67
CA ARG A 32 5.02 -0.30 6.43
C ARG A 32 4.51 -0.75 7.80
N LEU A 33 3.77 0.12 8.52
CA LEU A 33 3.25 -0.21 9.85
C LEU A 33 2.20 -1.32 9.78
N SER A 34 1.36 -1.30 8.74
CA SER A 34 0.40 -2.38 8.48
C SER A 34 1.11 -3.72 8.28
N TRP A 35 2.29 -3.73 7.65
CA TRP A 35 3.12 -4.92 7.45
C TRP A 35 4.11 -5.21 8.59
N ALA A 36 4.15 -4.37 9.63
CA ALA A 36 5.18 -4.42 10.69
C ALA A 36 6.61 -4.44 10.15
N ARG A 37 6.88 -3.73 9.03
CA ARG A 37 8.20 -3.66 8.40
C ARG A 37 9.01 -2.45 8.90
N ALA A 38 10.32 -2.65 8.99
CA ALA A 38 11.28 -1.57 9.22
C ALA A 38 11.31 -0.62 8.00
N THR A 39 11.66 0.64 8.24
CA THR A 39 11.77 1.65 7.18
C THR A 39 12.99 1.35 6.32
N HIS A 40 12.78 0.89 5.09
CA HIS A 40 13.85 0.71 4.10
C HIS A 40 13.84 1.82 3.05
N HIS A 41 12.66 2.32 2.68
CA HIS A 41 12.50 3.32 1.63
C HIS A 41 11.90 4.60 2.20
N PRO A 42 12.43 5.78 1.83
CA PRO A 42 11.92 7.06 2.31
C PRO A 42 10.58 7.43 1.65
N THR A 43 10.33 6.96 0.42
CA THR A 43 9.13 7.30 -0.36
C THR A 43 8.54 6.08 -1.08
N ALA A 44 7.27 6.22 -1.51
CA ALA A 44 6.58 5.18 -2.26
C ALA A 44 7.18 4.99 -3.66
N ILE A 45 7.65 6.07 -4.30
CA ILE A 45 8.29 5.99 -5.62
C ILE A 45 9.65 5.28 -5.54
N ASP A 46 10.43 5.50 -4.47
CA ASP A 46 11.68 4.77 -4.22
C ASP A 46 11.42 3.28 -4.03
N HIS A 47 10.40 2.93 -3.24
CA HIS A 47 10.02 1.53 -3.05
C HIS A 47 9.56 0.88 -4.36
N TRP A 48 8.80 1.60 -5.20
CA TRP A 48 8.43 1.10 -6.52
C TRP A 48 9.64 0.91 -7.44
N ARG A 49 10.56 1.89 -7.48
CA ARG A 49 11.78 1.85 -8.30
C ARG A 49 12.82 0.86 -7.79
N SER A 50 12.79 0.51 -6.50
CA SER A 50 13.67 -0.49 -5.91
C SER A 50 13.52 -1.84 -6.61
N SER A 51 14.61 -2.60 -6.61
CA SER A 51 14.64 -4.02 -7.00
C SER A 51 13.95 -4.95 -5.99
N ASP A 52 13.43 -4.41 -4.87
CA ASP A 52 12.64 -5.16 -3.90
C ASP A 52 11.33 -5.69 -4.50
N GLY A 53 11.27 -7.01 -4.73
CA GLY A 53 10.07 -7.71 -5.16
C GLY A 53 9.71 -7.50 -6.64
N ALA A 54 8.98 -8.47 -7.20
CA ALA A 54 8.52 -8.41 -8.58
C ALA A 54 7.51 -7.26 -8.77
N ARG A 55 7.77 -6.41 -9.77
CA ARG A 55 6.86 -5.35 -10.20
C ARG A 55 5.83 -5.93 -11.16
N HIS A 56 4.57 -5.77 -10.82
CA HIS A 56 3.45 -6.15 -11.67
C HIS A 56 2.65 -4.91 -12.02
N THR A 57 2.66 -4.50 -13.28
CA THR A 57 1.89 -3.34 -13.76
C THR A 57 0.50 -3.73 -14.25
N THR A 58 0.25 -5.02 -14.46
CA THR A 58 -1.00 -5.57 -14.98
C THR A 58 -1.57 -6.63 -14.03
N GLY A 59 -2.85 -6.95 -14.23
CA GLY A 59 -3.58 -7.94 -13.44
C GLY A 59 -4.10 -7.41 -12.10
N THR A 60 -4.97 -8.20 -11.47
CA THR A 60 -5.56 -7.87 -10.18
C THR A 60 -4.54 -8.07 -9.06
N PRO A 61 -4.23 -7.05 -8.26
CA PRO A 61 -3.29 -7.20 -7.17
C PRO A 61 -3.83 -8.18 -6.12
N PRO A 62 -3.03 -9.16 -5.68
CA PRO A 62 -3.43 -10.11 -4.66
C PRO A 62 -3.57 -9.42 -3.30
N LYS A 63 -4.30 -10.07 -2.40
CA LYS A 63 -4.54 -9.56 -1.04
C LYS A 63 -3.21 -9.24 -0.37
N GLY A 64 -3.08 -8.02 0.15
CA GLY A 64 -1.87 -7.54 0.84
C GLY A 64 -0.78 -6.99 -0.07
N ALA A 65 -0.92 -7.04 -1.40
CA ALA A 65 0.08 -6.45 -2.30
C ALA A 65 0.23 -4.95 -2.05
N PHE A 66 1.46 -4.45 -2.13
CA PHE A 66 1.72 -3.02 -2.14
C PHE A 66 1.35 -2.48 -3.51
N VAL A 67 0.43 -1.53 -3.56
CA VAL A 67 -0.02 -0.88 -4.78
C VAL A 67 0.56 0.51 -4.82
N PHE A 68 1.06 0.93 -5.98
CA PHE A 68 1.77 2.18 -6.16
C PHE A 68 1.12 3.07 -7.21
N TRP A 69 1.12 4.37 -6.96
CA TRP A 69 0.62 5.39 -7.89
C TRP A 69 1.59 6.56 -7.99
N ASN A 70 1.63 7.20 -9.16
CA ASN A 70 2.42 8.40 -9.43
C ASN A 70 1.53 9.65 -9.45
N ILE A 71 0.89 9.94 -8.33
CA ILE A 71 0.03 11.13 -8.15
C ILE A 71 0.72 12.28 -7.40
N SER A 72 1.94 12.06 -6.93
CA SER A 72 2.72 13.05 -6.18
C SER A 72 4.21 12.84 -6.42
N SER A 73 5.05 13.82 -6.06
CA SER A 73 6.52 13.72 -6.19
C SER A 73 7.13 12.56 -5.38
N ALA A 74 6.53 12.20 -4.25
CA ALA A 74 6.94 11.05 -3.43
C ALA A 74 6.25 9.74 -3.83
N GLY A 75 5.31 9.78 -4.79
CA GLY A 75 4.40 8.70 -5.10
C GLY A 75 3.34 8.47 -4.02
N HIS A 76 2.49 7.48 -4.24
CA HIS A 76 1.52 7.02 -3.27
C HIS A 76 1.59 5.50 -3.17
N VAL A 77 1.42 4.96 -1.96
CA VAL A 77 1.37 3.53 -1.72
C VAL A 77 0.13 3.14 -0.91
N GLY A 78 -0.38 1.95 -1.18
CA GLY A 78 -1.52 1.36 -0.50
C GLY A 78 -1.39 -0.16 -0.47
N ILE A 79 -2.33 -0.83 0.20
CA ILE A 79 -2.37 -2.29 0.36
C ILE A 79 -3.61 -2.83 -0.34
N ALA A 80 -3.43 -3.66 -1.35
CA ALA A 80 -4.51 -4.31 -2.06
C ALA A 80 -5.36 -5.18 -1.14
N ASP A 81 -6.67 -5.19 -1.36
CA ASP A 81 -7.60 -6.06 -0.63
C ASP A 81 -7.73 -7.46 -1.26
N GLY A 82 -7.14 -7.67 -2.44
CA GLY A 82 -7.19 -8.91 -3.20
C GLY A 82 -8.43 -9.08 -4.09
N LYS A 83 -9.32 -8.09 -4.11
CA LYS A 83 -10.54 -8.08 -4.92
C LYS A 83 -10.50 -7.01 -6.02
N GLY A 84 -9.35 -6.37 -6.23
CA GLY A 84 -9.18 -5.22 -7.12
C GLY A 84 -9.29 -3.86 -6.42
N GLY A 85 -9.59 -3.86 -5.12
CA GLY A 85 -9.55 -2.69 -4.27
C GLY A 85 -8.23 -2.55 -3.50
N PHE A 86 -8.12 -1.46 -2.75
CA PHE A 86 -6.95 -1.16 -1.93
C PHE A 86 -7.31 -0.34 -0.69
N TRP A 87 -6.43 -0.40 0.30
CA TRP A 87 -6.43 0.40 1.51
C TRP A 87 -5.25 1.37 1.46
N ALA A 88 -5.52 2.66 1.64
CA ALA A 88 -4.46 3.66 1.72
C ALA A 88 -4.88 4.81 2.63
N THR A 89 -3.89 5.62 3.00
CA THR A 89 -4.11 6.96 3.58
C THR A 89 -4.54 7.94 2.49
N SER A 90 -5.05 9.12 2.87
CA SER A 90 -5.56 10.14 1.93
C SER A 90 -6.68 9.71 0.99
N VAL A 91 -7.31 8.54 1.20
CA VAL A 91 -8.55 8.19 0.51
C VAL A 91 -9.65 9.12 1.03
N LYS A 92 -9.95 10.18 0.27
CA LYS A 92 -10.77 11.32 0.70
C LYS A 92 -10.22 12.03 1.95
N GLY A 93 -8.89 12.16 2.06
CA GLY A 93 -8.24 12.83 3.20
C GLY A 93 -8.25 12.02 4.50
N LYS A 94 -8.29 10.69 4.42
CA LYS A 94 -8.23 9.80 5.59
C LYS A 94 -7.81 8.39 5.19
N ILE A 95 -7.53 7.56 6.17
CA ILE A 95 -7.41 6.12 5.97
C ILE A 95 -8.76 5.59 5.49
N GLY A 96 -8.75 5.01 4.30
CA GLY A 96 -9.94 4.49 3.67
C GLY A 96 -9.64 3.31 2.77
N HIS A 97 -10.72 2.72 2.29
CA HIS A 97 -10.71 1.65 1.30
C HIS A 97 -11.36 2.17 0.03
N ALA A 98 -10.74 1.85 -1.10
CA ALA A 98 -11.30 2.05 -2.42
C ALA A 98 -11.46 0.68 -3.08
N THR A 99 -12.53 0.49 -3.84
CA THR A 99 -12.85 -0.78 -4.52
C THR A 99 -12.13 -0.97 -5.85
N SER A 100 -11.43 0.07 -6.34
CA SER A 100 -10.69 0.02 -7.60
C SER A 100 -9.34 0.67 -7.44
N VAL A 101 -8.27 -0.01 -7.88
CA VAL A 101 -6.93 0.56 -7.99
C VAL A 101 -6.83 1.75 -8.93
N HIS A 102 -7.82 1.95 -9.81
CA HIS A 102 -7.91 3.13 -10.66
C HIS A 102 -8.58 4.33 -9.98
N TYR A 103 -8.87 4.25 -8.67
CA TYR A 103 -9.40 5.39 -7.90
C TYR A 103 -8.48 6.62 -7.98
N TYR A 104 -7.16 6.38 -7.93
CA TYR A 104 -6.17 7.40 -8.21
C TYR A 104 -5.72 7.32 -9.66
N SER A 105 -5.49 8.48 -10.29
CA SER A 105 -4.84 8.59 -11.59
C SER A 105 -3.40 8.09 -11.54
N HIS A 106 -2.78 7.83 -12.69
CA HIS A 106 -1.38 7.38 -12.80
C HIS A 106 -1.03 6.15 -11.95
N TYR A 107 -1.87 5.13 -12.00
CA TYR A 107 -1.57 3.81 -11.46
C TYR A 107 -0.26 3.27 -12.05
N LEU A 108 0.70 2.92 -11.20
CA LEU A 108 1.98 2.34 -11.62
C LEU A 108 1.87 0.83 -11.70
N GLY A 109 1.29 0.20 -10.67
CA GLY A 109 1.30 -1.24 -10.52
C GLY A 109 1.27 -1.66 -9.06
N TRP A 110 1.58 -2.93 -8.83
CA TRP A 110 1.65 -3.54 -7.52
C TRP A 110 2.89 -4.42 -7.38
N LYS A 111 3.29 -4.65 -6.13
CA LYS A 111 4.33 -5.60 -5.72
C LYS A 111 3.77 -6.53 -4.65
N PRO A 112 4.08 -7.84 -4.67
CA PRO A 112 3.61 -8.74 -3.63
C PRO A 112 4.20 -8.31 -2.27
N GLY A 113 3.34 -8.15 -1.26
CA GLY A 113 3.79 -7.85 0.10
C GLY A 113 4.41 -9.07 0.81
N ASN A 114 4.05 -10.26 0.35
CA ASN A 114 4.54 -11.55 0.84
C ASN A 114 5.35 -12.27 -0.24
N SER A 115 6.49 -11.70 -0.63
CA SER A 115 7.53 -12.45 -1.32
C SER A 115 8.50 -12.99 -0.27
N ASN A 116 8.18 -14.15 0.29
CA ASN A 116 9.13 -15.04 0.95
C ASN A 116 8.78 -16.47 0.55
#